data_AF-A0A842W1A8-F1
#
_entry.id   AF-A0A842W1A8-F1
#
_cell.length_a   1.000
_cell.length_b   1.000
_cell.length_c   1.000
_cell.angle_alpha   90.00
_cell.angle_beta   90.00
_cell.angle_gamma   90.00
#
_symmetry.space_group_name_H-M   'P 1'
#
loop_
_entity.id
_entity.type
_entity.pdbx_description
1 polymer ?
#
loop_
_entity_poly.entity_id
_entity_poly.type
_entity_poly.pdbx_seq_one_letter_code
_entity_poly.pdbx_strand_id
1 'polypeptide(L)'
;MYNQMFKKYLLKKDFWQTKSADGTWFIKHDPIYGGIYARLFQKGVEIQYNNERKVFTNFNELDAYLDRISVRDEYDDNQKFLNLINRRMTSKWLRSSLPL
;
A
#
# COMPACT_ATOMS: atom_id res chain seq x y z
N MET A 1 7.88 25.26 9.18
CA MET A 1 8.88 24.40 9.86
C MET A 1 8.42 22.94 9.99
N TYR A 2 7.17 22.65 10.41
CA TYR A 2 6.62 21.29 10.52
C TYR A 2 6.67 20.43 9.23
N ASN A 3 6.41 21.03 8.07
CA ASN A 3 6.41 20.32 6.79
C ASN A 3 7.78 19.71 6.39
N GLN A 4 8.90 20.22 6.93
CA GLN A 4 10.22 19.65 6.63
C GLN A 4 10.47 18.32 7.36
N MET A 5 9.87 18.11 8.55
CA MET A 5 10.04 16.85 9.29
C MET A 5 9.27 15.71 8.60
N PHE A 6 8.01 15.95 8.23
CA PHE A 6 7.22 14.99 7.46
C PHE A 6 7.82 14.68 6.10
N LYS A 7 8.38 15.69 5.42
CA LYS A 7 9.13 15.48 4.18
C LYS A 7 10.30 14.50 4.39
N LYS A 8 11.17 14.76 5.37
CA LYS A 8 12.32 13.90 5.67
C LYS A 8 11.87 12.49 6.04
N TYR A 9 10.77 12.37 6.79
CA TYR A 9 10.19 11.09 7.17
C TYR A 9 9.73 10.28 5.95
N LEU A 10 8.95 10.89 5.05
CA LEU A 10 8.47 10.22 3.83
C LEU A 10 9.63 9.73 2.96
N LEU A 11 10.66 10.57 2.77
CA LEU A 11 11.85 10.19 2.01
C LEU A 11 12.61 9.02 2.65
N LYS A 12 12.64 8.91 3.98
CA LYS A 12 13.23 7.77 4.70
C LYS A 12 12.43 6.47 4.56
N LYS A 13 11.13 6.55 4.25
CA LYS A 13 10.22 5.40 4.09
C LYS A 13 10.00 5.06 2.61
N ASP A 14 10.97 5.40 1.77
CA ASP A 14 11.01 5.11 0.33
C ASP A 14 9.88 5.75 -0.49
N PHE A 15 9.37 6.91 -0.05
CA PHE A 15 8.50 7.71 -0.91
C PHE A 15 9.30 8.59 -1.87
N TRP A 16 8.87 8.60 -3.12
CA TRP A 16 9.50 9.35 -4.20
C TRP A 16 8.76 10.68 -4.38
N GLN A 17 9.51 11.78 -4.34
CA GLN A 17 8.91 13.10 -4.51
C GLN A 17 8.59 13.35 -5.99
N THR A 18 7.34 13.67 -6.30
CA THR A 18 6.91 14.14 -7.62
C THR A 18 6.23 15.51 -7.52
N LYS A 19 6.27 16.28 -8.60
CA LYS A 19 5.58 17.57 -8.71
C LYS A 19 4.36 17.38 -9.61
N SER A 20 3.19 17.75 -9.11
CA SER A 20 1.94 17.82 -9.87
C SER A 20 1.42 19.26 -9.90
N ALA A 21 0.42 19.53 -10.74
CA ALA A 21 -0.24 20.84 -10.80
C ALA A 21 -0.80 21.28 -9.44
N ASP A 22 -1.28 20.32 -8.64
CA ASP A 22 -1.87 20.55 -7.31
C ASP A 22 -0.84 20.62 -6.17
N GLY A 23 0.45 20.57 -6.49
CA GLY A 23 1.55 20.69 -5.53
C GLY A 23 2.51 19.50 -5.50
N THR A 24 3.26 19.38 -4.40
CA THR A 24 4.26 18.32 -4.23
C THR A 24 3.62 17.07 -3.63
N TRP A 25 3.75 15.96 -4.34
CA TRP A 25 3.31 14.65 -3.92
C TRP A 25 4.51 13.75 -3.63
N PHE A 26 4.29 12.76 -2.78
CA PHE A 26 5.24 11.74 -2.39
C PHE A 26 4.58 10.41 -2.69
N ILE A 27 5.20 9.59 -3.53
CA ILE A 27 4.59 8.35 -4.04
C ILE A 27 5.49 7.20 -3.66
N LYS A 28 4.92 6.20 -2.98
CA LYS A 28 5.56 4.90 -2.82
C LYS A 28 4.83 3.94 -3.74
N HIS A 29 5.49 3.47 -4.79
CA HIS A 29 4.89 2.57 -5.75
C HIS A 29 5.07 1.13 -5.27
N ASP A 30 3.97 0.40 -5.11
CA ASP A 30 4.01 -1.04 -4.98
C ASP A 30 3.50 -1.67 -6.30
N PRO A 31 4.29 -2.53 -6.98
CA PRO A 31 3.89 -3.17 -8.23
C PRO A 31 2.58 -3.97 -8.14
N ILE A 32 2.19 -4.41 -6.94
CA ILE A 32 1.09 -5.35 -6.73
C ILE A 32 -0.18 -4.63 -6.26
N TYR A 33 -0.05 -3.62 -5.39
CA TYR A 33 -1.20 -3.00 -4.69
C TYR A 33 -1.48 -1.54 -5.11
N GLY A 34 -0.68 -1.01 -6.04
CA GLY A 34 -0.77 0.38 -6.48
C GLY A 34 0.07 1.34 -5.62
N GLY A 35 -0.03 2.64 -5.90
CA GLY A 35 0.75 3.65 -5.20
C GLY A 35 0.14 4.06 -3.87
N ILE A 36 0.96 4.19 -2.82
CA ILE A 36 0.62 5.00 -1.65
C ILE A 36 1.00 6.44 -1.99
N TYR A 37 0.02 7.34 -1.99
CA TYR A 37 0.22 8.75 -2.29
C TYR A 37 0.20 9.56 -1.01
N ALA A 38 1.14 10.49 -0.87
CA ALA A 38 1.27 11.33 0.30
C ALA A 38 1.44 12.79 -0.12
N ARG A 39 0.77 13.72 0.58
CA ARG A 39 0.88 15.16 0.36
C ARG A 39 1.11 15.87 1.68
N LEU A 40 2.01 16.84 1.71
CA LEU A 40 2.19 17.69 2.89
C LEU A 40 0.96 18.58 3.06
N PHE A 41 0.38 18.60 4.25
CA PHE A 41 -0.84 19.34 4.54
C PHE A 41 -0.69 20.15 5.82
N GLN A 42 -0.56 21.48 5.70
CA GLN A 42 -0.43 22.48 6.79
C GLN A 42 0.50 22.08 7.97
N LYS A 43 0.02 21.22 8.88
CA LYS A 43 0.70 20.73 10.09
C LYS A 43 0.97 19.21 10.09
N GLY A 44 0.80 18.52 8.97
CA GLY A 44 0.88 17.07 8.87
C GLY A 44 1.06 16.55 7.45
N VAL A 45 0.65 15.30 7.24
CA VAL A 45 0.65 14.63 5.94
C VAL A 45 -0.70 14.00 5.67
N GLU A 46 -1.22 14.21 4.47
CA GLU A 46 -2.37 13.50 3.94
C GLU A 46 -1.87 12.26 3.18
N ILE A 47 -2.37 11.08 3.55
CA ILE A 47 -2.12 9.83 2.84
C ILE A 47 -3.38 9.44 2.09
N GLN A 48 -3.23 9.13 0.80
CA GLN A 48 -4.25 8.55 -0.04
C GLN A 48 -3.84 7.12 -0.42
N TYR A 49 -4.69 6.15 -0.06
CA TYR A 49 -4.50 4.73 -0.33
C TYR A 49 -5.86 4.06 -0.49
N ASN A 50 -6.03 3.22 -1.52
CA ASN A 50 -7.26 2.47 -1.82
C ASN A 50 -8.55 3.33 -1.76
N ASN A 51 -8.55 4.46 -2.47
CA ASN A 51 -9.62 5.48 -2.49
C ASN A 51 -9.96 6.14 -1.14
N GLU A 52 -9.27 5.82 -0.05
CA GLU A 52 -9.40 6.51 1.23
C GLU A 52 -8.34 7.61 1.34
N ARG A 53 -8.71 8.74 1.96
CA ARG A 53 -7.81 9.84 2.32
C ARG A 53 -7.83 10.04 3.82
N LYS A 54 -6.66 10.04 4.45
CA LYS A 54 -6.50 10.26 5.89
C LYS A 54 -5.37 11.25 6.15
N VAL A 55 -5.59 12.17 7.09
CA VAL A 55 -4.60 13.17 7.49
C VAL A 55 -3.99 12.76 8.82
N PHE A 56 -2.67 12.80 8.89
CA PHE A 56 -1.89 12.48 10.07
C PHE A 56 -1.07 13.68 10.50
N THR A 57 -1.19 14.06 11.76
CA THR A 57 -0.39 15.12 12.39
C THR A 57 0.65 14.55 13.36
N ASN A 58 0.57 13.26 13.67
CA ASN A 58 1.47 12.52 14.54
C ASN A 58 2.26 11.45 13.76
N PHE A 59 3.56 11.36 13.98
CA PHE A 59 4.42 10.36 13.35
C PHE A 59 4.08 8.93 13.79
N ASN A 60 3.71 8.71 15.04
CA ASN A 60 3.41 7.37 15.56
C ASN A 60 2.15 6.80 14.91
N GLU A 61 1.11 7.62 14.73
CA GLU A 61 -0.12 7.22 14.07
C GLU A 61 0.10 6.94 12.58
N LEU A 62 0.92 7.76 11.93
CA LEU A 62 1.31 7.57 10.54
C LEU A 62 2.10 6.28 10.37
N ASP A 63 3.08 6.01 11.23
CA ASP A 63 3.92 4.80 11.12
C ASP A 63 3.06 3.54 11.33
N ALA A 64 2.25 3.52 12.39
CA ALA A 64 1.32 2.42 12.64
C ALA A 64 0.33 2.21 11.47
N TYR A 65 -0.08 3.28 10.80
CA TYR A 65 -0.95 3.17 9.62
C TYR A 65 -0.23 2.58 8.41
N LEU A 66 0.99 3.04 8.12
CA LEU A 66 1.79 2.51 7.01
C LEU A 66 2.17 1.04 7.22
N ASP A 67 2.51 0.65 8.45
CA ASP A 67 2.79 -0.74 8.80
C ASP A 67 1.55 -1.63 8.62
N ARG A 68 0.37 -1.14 9.01
CA ARG A 68 -0.90 -1.87 8.79
C ARG A 68 -1.22 -2.08 7.31
N ILE A 69 -0.93 -1.08 6.47
CA ILE A 69 -1.09 -1.23 5.02
C ILE A 69 -0.18 -2.36 4.52
N SER A 70 1.10 -2.32 4.87
CA SER A 70 2.08 -3.35 4.48
C SER A 70 1.66 -4.75 4.91
N VAL A 71 1.24 -4.94 6.17
CA VAL A 71 0.85 -6.25 6.72
C VAL A 71 -0.46 -6.76 6.11
N ARG A 72 -1.44 -5.88 5.89
CA ARG A 72 -2.72 -6.25 5.27
C ARG A 72 -2.50 -6.74 3.84
N ASP A 73 -1.58 -6.10 3.13
CA ASP A 73 -1.27 -6.41 1.74
C ASP A 73 -0.52 -7.74 1.62
N GLU A 74 0.43 -8.03 2.52
CA GLU A 74 1.10 -9.34 2.60
C GLU A 74 0.13 -10.50 2.90
N TYR A 75 -0.87 -10.29 3.75
CA TYR A 75 -1.85 -11.33 4.08
C TYR A 75 -2.79 -11.64 2.89
N ASP A 76 -3.25 -10.61 2.18
CA ASP A 76 -4.13 -10.76 1.01
C ASP A 76 -3.44 -11.52 -0.13
N ASP A 77 -2.16 -11.25 -0.36
CA ASP A 77 -1.37 -11.93 -1.41
C ASP A 77 -1.13 -13.41 -1.11
N ASN A 78 -0.80 -13.74 0.15
CA ASN A 78 -0.69 -15.14 0.57
C ASN A 78 -2.01 -15.88 0.34
N GLN A 79 -3.15 -15.26 0.65
CA GLN A 79 -4.44 -15.86 0.37
C GLN A 79 -4.73 -16.02 -1.14
N LYS A 80 -4.45 -15.00 -1.96
CA LYS A 80 -4.62 -15.07 -3.42
C LYS A 80 -3.76 -16.17 -4.04
N PHE A 81 -2.49 -16.28 -3.62
CA PHE A 81 -1.58 -17.31 -4.08
C PHE A 81 -2.06 -18.72 -3.71
N LEU A 82 -2.46 -18.92 -2.45
CA LEU A 82 -3.02 -20.19 -1.97
C LEU A 82 -4.30 -20.56 -2.73
N ASN A 83 -5.18 -19.59 -2.99
CA ASN A 83 -6.39 -19.80 -3.77
C ASN A 83 -6.09 -20.22 -5.22
N LEU A 84 -5.03 -19.67 -5.82
CA LEU A 84 -4.58 -20.05 -7.16
C LEU A 84 -4.04 -21.49 -7.20
N ILE A 85 -3.25 -21.89 -6.19
CA ILE A 85 -2.73 -23.26 -6.05
C ILE A 85 -3.88 -24.25 -5.86
N ASN A 86 -4.80 -23.97 -4.95
CA ASN A 86 -5.95 -24.83 -4.65
C ASN A 86 -6.82 -25.06 -5.89
N ARG A 87 -7.02 -24.03 -6.73
CA ARG A 87 -7.75 -24.15 -7.99
C ARG A 87 -7.04 -25.06 -9.01
N ARG A 88 -5.71 -25.01 -9.08
CA ARG A 88 -4.94 -25.93 -9.96
C ARG A 88 -4.99 -27.37 -9.47
N MET A 89 -4.93 -27.60 -8.17
CA MET A 89 -4.98 -28.96 -7.61
C MET A 89 -6.36 -29.60 -7.77
N THR A 90 -7.43 -28.86 -7.47
CA THR A 90 -8.81 -29.33 -7.65
C THR A 90 -9.14 -29.63 -9.11
N SER A 91 -8.73 -28.76 -10.05
CA SER A 91 -8.94 -29.00 -11.49
C SER A 91 -8.10 -30.13 -12.07
N LYS A 92 -6.98 -30.51 -11.45
CA LYS A 92 -6.21 -31.72 -11.80
C LYS A 92 -6.91 -32.98 -11.30
N TRP A 93 -7.43 -32.95 -10.07
CA TRP A 93 -8.13 -34.08 -9.46
C TRP A 93 -9.42 -34.43 -10.20
N LEU A 94 -10.23 -33.42 -10.54
CA LEU A 94 -11.48 -33.58 -11.29
C LEU A 94 -11.28 -34.17 -12.69
N ARG A 95 -10.13 -33.94 -13.32
CA ARG A 95 -9.79 -34.53 -14.63
C ARG A 95 -9.32 -35.98 -14.53
N SER A 96 -8.73 -36.38 -13.40
CA SER A 96 -8.30 -37.75 -13.17
C SER A 96 -9.39 -38.67 -12.60
N SER A 97 -10.46 -38.10 -12.03
CA SER A 97 -11.51 -38.86 -11.32
C SER A 97 -12.78 -39.10 -12.15
N LEU A 98 -12.83 -38.66 -13.41
CA LEU A 98 -13.93 -38.96 -14.34
C LEU A 98 -13.55 -40.20 -15.18
N PRO A 99 -14.16 -41.37 -14.95
CA PRO A 99 -14.07 -42.46 -15.93
C PRO A 99 -14.83 -42.06 -17.20
N LEU A 100 -14.22 -42.34 -18.36
CA LEU A 100 -14.83 -42.22 -19.69
C LEU A 100 -16.07 -43.10 -19.83
#